data_AF-A0A1A8JU50-F1
#
_entry.id   AF-A0A1A8JU50-F1
#
_cell.length_a   1.000
_cell.length_b   1.000
_cell.length_c   1.000
_cell.angle_alpha   90.00
_cell.angle_beta   90.00
_cell.angle_gamma   90.00
#
_symmetry.space_group_name_H-M   'P 1'
#
loop_
_entity.id
_entity.type
_entity.pdbx_description
1 polymer ?
#
loop_
_entity_poly.entity_id
_entity_poly.type
_entity_poly.pdbx_seq_one_letter_code
_entity_poly.pdbx_strand_id
1 'polypeptide(L)'
;AFLQEFLSVLQRLPSCISTLQALSRLPLPSSLSLLQNFCSTNEATFLHLRRELGLDELLRHCEVVVDKLRFPEKDPCFQAMAGTALFTHTAFDMLQNHSRITVAVE
;
A
#
# COMPACT_ATOMS: atom_id res chain seq x y z
N ALA A 1 -8.59 13.94 8.52
CA ALA A 1 -8.19 12.53 8.40
C ALA A 1 -6.82 12.41 7.74
N PHE A 2 -6.71 12.46 6.40
CA PHE A 2 -5.45 12.24 5.67
C PHE A 2 -4.21 12.99 6.22
N LEU A 3 -4.31 14.31 6.42
CA LEU A 3 -3.17 15.11 6.85
C LEU A 3 -2.65 14.73 8.26
N GLN A 4 -3.56 14.30 9.16
CA GLN A 4 -3.19 13.83 10.49
C GLN A 4 -2.54 12.45 10.44
N GLU A 5 -3.05 11.54 9.61
CA GLU A 5 -2.45 10.22 9.39
C GLU A 5 -1.07 10.33 8.74
N PHE A 6 -0.92 11.24 7.76
CA PHE A 6 0.36 11.52 7.14
C PHE A 6 1.39 12.02 8.15
N LEU A 7 1.02 13.01 8.98
CA LEU A 7 1.89 13.53 10.02
C LEU A 7 2.25 12.46 11.07
N SER A 8 1.32 11.58 11.43
CA SER A 8 1.60 10.51 12.39
C SER A 8 2.59 9.48 11.85
N VAL A 9 2.56 9.17 10.54
CA VAL A 9 3.57 8.32 9.90
C VAL A 9 4.93 9.02 9.89
N LEU A 10 4.98 10.31 9.49
CA LEU A 10 6.22 11.07 9.48
C LEU A 10 6.88 11.18 10.86
N GLN A 11 6.09 11.27 11.93
CA GLN A 11 6.61 11.30 13.30
C GLN A 11 7.21 9.95 13.75
N ARG A 12 6.67 8.82 13.28
CA ARG A 12 7.15 7.46 13.62
C ARG A 12 8.36 7.02 12.79
N LEU A 13 8.51 7.57 11.58
CA LEU A 13 9.55 7.17 10.62
C LEU A 13 10.99 7.28 11.17
N PRO A 14 11.41 8.38 11.83
CA PRO A 14 12.78 8.50 12.34
C PRO A 14 13.12 7.43 13.39
N SER A 15 12.16 7.10 14.26
CA SER A 15 12.34 6.05 15.27
C SER A 15 12.50 4.68 14.60
N CYS A 16 11.65 4.37 13.62
CA CYS A 16 11.74 3.12 12.87
C CYS A 16 13.07 2.97 12.12
N ILE A 17 13.55 4.05 11.48
CA ILE A 17 14.86 4.08 10.82
C ILE A 17 15.97 3.85 11.83
N SER A 18 15.91 4.48 13.00
CA SER A 18 16.90 4.32 14.07
C SER A 18 16.97 2.87 14.56
N THR A 19 15.82 2.21 14.73
CA THR A 19 15.77 0.79 15.10
C THR A 19 16.38 -0.10 14.01
N LEU A 20 16.06 0.13 12.73
CA LEU A 20 16.68 -0.61 11.62
C LEU A 20 18.20 -0.42 11.57
N GLN A 21 18.68 0.80 11.81
CA GLN A 21 20.12 1.09 11.89
C GLN A 21 20.79 0.41 13.09
N ALA A 22 20.10 0.27 14.22
CA ALA A 22 20.61 -0.47 15.36
C ALA A 22 20.73 -1.96 15.04
N LEU A 23 19.70 -2.54 14.39
CA LEU A 23 19.71 -3.94 13.97
C LEU A 23 20.84 -4.24 12.96
N SER A 24 21.10 -3.34 12.02
CA SER A 24 22.16 -3.54 11.02
C SER A 24 23.58 -3.50 11.61
N ARG A 25 23.74 -2.95 12.82
CA ARG A 25 25.01 -2.88 13.56
C ARG A 25 25.20 -4.02 14.55
N LEU A 26 24.23 -4.92 14.69
CA LEU A 26 24.35 -6.06 15.59
C LEU A 26 25.49 -7.00 15.13
N PRO A 27 26.28 -7.55 16.09
CA PRO A 27 27.34 -8.48 15.75
C PRO A 27 26.77 -9.77 15.16
N LEU A 28 27.54 -10.39 14.26
CA LEU A 28 27.16 -11.68 13.71
C LEU A 28 27.16 -12.76 14.80
N PRO A 29 26.12 -13.61 14.84
CA PRO A 29 26.05 -14.74 15.77
C PRO A 29 27.21 -15.72 15.56
N SER A 30 27.85 -16.15 16.65
CA SER A 30 28.99 -17.08 16.63
C SER A 30 28.59 -18.55 16.73
N SER A 31 27.31 -18.85 16.94
CA SER A 31 26.79 -20.21 17.03
C SER A 31 25.42 -20.36 16.37
N LEU A 32 25.05 -21.59 16.03
CA LEU A 32 23.79 -21.89 15.36
C LEU A 32 22.56 -21.48 16.20
N SER A 33 22.59 -21.70 17.51
CA SER A 33 21.50 -21.31 18.41
C SER A 33 21.35 -19.80 18.50
N LEU A 34 22.47 -19.06 18.56
CA LEU A 34 22.47 -17.61 18.52
C LEU A 34 21.97 -17.10 17.15
N LEU A 35 22.30 -17.79 16.06
CA LEU A 35 21.82 -17.44 14.72
C LEU A 35 20.30 -17.59 14.60
N GLN A 36 19.74 -18.70 15.09
CA GLN A 36 18.29 -18.92 15.10
C GLN A 36 17.55 -17.85 15.92
N ASN A 37 18.07 -17.53 17.10
CA ASN A 37 17.52 -16.46 17.95
C ASN A 37 17.62 -15.08 17.27
N PHE A 38 18.74 -14.80 16.62
CA PHE A 38 18.97 -13.57 15.87
C PHE A 38 17.97 -13.41 14.72
N CYS A 39 17.80 -14.44 13.89
CA CYS A 39 16.83 -14.44 12.80
C CYS A 39 15.40 -14.22 13.30
N SER A 40 14.99 -14.96 14.33
CA SER A 40 13.63 -14.86 14.90
C SER A 40 13.36 -13.47 15.49
N THR A 41 14.34 -12.90 16.20
CA THR A 41 14.22 -11.57 16.81
C THR A 41 14.17 -10.47 15.75
N ASN A 42 14.98 -10.57 14.70
CA ASN A 42 14.97 -9.62 13.59
C ASN A 42 13.67 -9.66 12.81
N GLU A 43 13.14 -10.86 12.54
CA GLU A 43 11.85 -11.03 11.87
C GLU A 43 10.71 -10.43 12.70
N ALA A 44 10.66 -10.74 14.00
CA ALA A 44 9.68 -10.16 14.91
C ALA A 44 9.76 -8.63 14.97
N THR A 45 10.98 -8.08 15.04
CA THR A 45 11.21 -6.64 15.06
C THR A 45 10.79 -5.99 13.73
N PHE A 46 11.13 -6.60 12.60
CA PHE A 46 10.72 -6.12 11.28
C PHE A 46 9.19 -6.08 11.14
N LEU A 47 8.50 -7.16 11.54
CA LEU A 47 7.03 -7.21 11.52
C LEU A 47 6.41 -6.16 12.45
N HIS A 48 7.02 -5.91 13.61
CA HIS A 48 6.58 -4.84 14.50
C HIS A 48 6.75 -3.46 13.86
N LEU A 49 7.91 -3.15 13.28
CA LEU A 49 8.16 -1.88 12.58
C LEU A 49 7.20 -1.68 11.40
N ARG A 50 6.91 -2.74 10.65
CA ARG A 50 5.97 -2.70 9.52
C ARG A 50 4.56 -2.33 9.97
N ARG A 51 4.11 -2.89 11.09
CA ARG A 51 2.83 -2.54 11.74
C ARG A 51 2.83 -1.13 12.31
N GLU A 52 3.90 -0.75 13.00
CA GLU A 52 4.10 0.61 13.54
C GLU A 52 4.09 1.67 12.45
N LEU A 53 4.48 1.36 11.22
CA LEU A 53 4.37 2.29 10.09
C LEU A 53 3.02 2.23 9.37
N GLY A 54 2.12 1.32 9.76
CA GLY A 54 0.82 1.13 9.10
C GLY A 54 0.92 0.53 7.69
N LEU A 55 2.06 -0.09 7.34
CA LEU A 55 2.31 -0.57 5.98
C LEU A 55 1.43 -1.78 5.61
N ASP A 56 1.08 -2.61 6.59
CA ASP A 56 0.16 -3.74 6.37
C ASP A 56 -1.23 -3.27 5.97
N GLU A 57 -1.74 -2.25 6.66
CA GLU A 57 -3.04 -1.67 6.36
C GLU A 57 -3.04 -0.93 5.03
N LEU A 58 -1.98 -0.17 4.74
CA LEU A 58 -1.79 0.49 3.46
C LEU A 58 -1.76 -0.52 2.32
N LEU A 59 -0.99 -1.59 2.45
CA LEU A 59 -0.89 -2.64 1.43
C LEU A 59 -2.26 -3.27 1.17
N ARG A 60 -2.99 -3.65 2.23
CA ARG A 60 -4.35 -4.18 2.11
C ARG A 60 -5.29 -3.20 1.39
N HIS A 61 -5.22 -1.91 1.69
CA HIS A 61 -6.02 -0.91 0.99
C HIS A 61 -5.63 -0.78 -0.49
N CYS A 62 -4.34 -0.78 -0.80
CA CYS A 62 -3.87 -0.77 -2.18
C CYS A 62 -4.33 -2.01 -2.95
N GLU A 63 -4.25 -3.20 -2.36
CA GLU A 63 -4.75 -4.45 -2.97
C GLU A 63 -6.24 -4.37 -3.30
N VAL A 64 -7.05 -3.85 -2.37
CA VAL A 64 -8.49 -3.63 -2.60
C VAL A 64 -8.73 -2.65 -3.76
N VAL A 65 -7.97 -1.55 -3.83
CA VAL A 65 -8.10 -0.59 -4.93
C VAL A 65 -7.71 -1.23 -6.27
N VAL A 66 -6.62 -1.98 -6.31
CA VAL A 66 -6.18 -2.70 -7.51
C VAL A 66 -7.24 -3.72 -7.95
N ASP A 67 -7.83 -4.47 -7.01
CA ASP A 67 -8.87 -5.44 -7.32
C ASP A 67 -10.12 -4.77 -7.90
N LYS A 68 -10.56 -3.63 -7.34
CA LYS A 68 -11.66 -2.81 -7.88
C LYS A 68 -11.38 -2.29 -9.28
N LEU A 69 -10.15 -1.89 -9.57
CA LEU A 69 -9.78 -1.40 -10.91
C LEU A 69 -9.70 -2.54 -11.93
N ARG A 70 -9.28 -3.73 -11.49
CA ARG A 70 -9.12 -4.91 -12.35
C ARG A 70 -10.44 -5.61 -12.62
N PHE A 71 -11.32 -5.66 -11.63
CA PHE A 71 -12.62 -6.33 -11.69
C PHE A 71 -13.73 -5.41 -11.16
N PRO A 72 -13.97 -4.27 -11.80
CA PRO A 72 -14.94 -3.30 -11.33
C PRO A 72 -16.35 -3.91 -11.20
N GLU A 73 -16.71 -4.88 -12.02
CA GLU A 73 -17.98 -5.60 -11.97
C GLU A 73 -18.26 -6.35 -10.66
N LYS A 74 -17.23 -6.62 -9.85
CA LYS A 74 -17.36 -7.26 -8.54
C LYS A 74 -17.62 -6.25 -7.42
N ASP A 75 -17.40 -4.96 -7.66
CA ASP A 75 -17.60 -3.92 -6.65
C ASP A 75 -19.08 -3.52 -6.56
N PRO A 76 -19.69 -3.51 -5.36
CA PRO A 76 -21.10 -3.15 -5.20
C PRO A 76 -21.44 -1.73 -5.67
N CYS A 77 -20.50 -0.78 -5.56
CA CYS A 77 -20.71 0.58 -6.03
C CYS A 77 -20.80 0.60 -7.57
N PHE A 78 -19.93 -0.15 -8.24
CA PHE A 78 -20.02 -0.31 -9.69
C PHE A 78 -21.35 -0.94 -10.09
N GLN A 79 -21.79 -2.02 -9.43
CA GLN A 79 -23.07 -2.67 -9.75
C GLN A 79 -24.28 -1.75 -9.53
N ALA A 80 -24.24 -0.90 -8.50
CA ALA A 80 -25.30 0.07 -8.23
C ALA A 80 -25.34 1.21 -9.25
N MET A 81 -24.19 1.56 -9.84
CA MET A 81 -24.07 2.66 -10.81
C MET A 81 -24.19 2.19 -12.26
N ALA A 82 -23.81 0.95 -12.55
CA ALA A 82 -23.83 0.38 -13.88
C ALA A 82 -25.25 0.40 -14.46
N GLY A 83 -25.38 0.94 -15.68
CA GLY A 83 -26.67 1.08 -16.36
C GLY A 83 -27.47 2.32 -15.98
N THR A 84 -27.02 3.12 -15.01
CA THR A 84 -27.60 4.45 -14.79
C THR A 84 -27.25 5.38 -15.96
N ALA A 85 -28.15 6.30 -16.29
CA ALA A 85 -27.93 7.25 -17.39
C ALA A 85 -26.66 8.10 -17.16
N LEU A 86 -26.40 8.49 -15.91
CA LEU A 86 -25.19 9.22 -15.53
C LEU A 86 -23.94 8.39 -15.82
N PHE A 87 -23.90 7.14 -15.37
CA PHE A 87 -22.76 6.25 -15.60
C PHE A 87 -22.51 6.03 -17.09
N THR A 88 -23.56 5.75 -17.87
CA THR A 88 -23.46 5.56 -19.32
C THR A 88 -22.92 6.82 -20.01
N HIS A 89 -23.45 8.00 -19.67
CA HIS A 89 -22.98 9.26 -20.27
C HIS A 89 -21.51 9.54 -19.92
N THR A 90 -21.13 9.41 -18.65
CA THR A 90 -19.74 9.58 -18.21
C THR A 90 -18.80 8.59 -18.89
N ALA A 91 -19.21 7.33 -19.07
CA ALA A 91 -18.40 6.32 -19.76
C ALA A 91 -18.14 6.70 -21.24
N PHE A 92 -19.16 7.21 -21.94
CA PHE A 92 -19.00 7.72 -23.31
C PHE A 92 -18.05 8.92 -23.38
N ASP A 93 -18.20 9.89 -22.47
CA ASP A 93 -17.33 11.06 -22.42
C ASP A 93 -15.87 10.67 -22.15
N MET A 94 -15.65 9.73 -21.22
CA MET A 94 -14.31 9.20 -20.94
C MET A 94 -13.69 8.51 -22.15
N LEU A 95 -14.47 7.72 -22.90
CA LEU A 95 -14.01 7.08 -24.12
C LEU A 95 -13.60 8.12 -25.18
N GLN A 96 -14.43 9.14 -25.39
CA GLN A 96 -14.12 10.21 -26.35
C GLN A 96 -12.85 10.97 -25.94
N ASN A 97 -12.69 11.26 -24.64
CA ASN A 97 -11.48 11.91 -24.12
C ASN A 97 -10.24 11.03 -24.29
N HIS A 98 -10.36 9.72 -24.03
CA HIS A 98 -9.27 8.78 -24.26
C HIS A 98 -8.84 8.77 -25.73
N SER A 99 -9.78 8.66 -26.68
CA SER A 99 -9.47 8.71 -28.12
C SER A 99 -8.75 10.00 -28.51
N ARG A 100 -9.18 11.15 -27.97
CA ARG A 100 -8.53 12.45 -28.22
C ARG A 100 -7.09 12.49 -27.70
N ILE A 101 -6.86 11.97 -26.49
CA ILE A 101 -5.53 11.94 -25.88
C ILE A 101 -4.61 11.01 -26.67
N THR A 102 -5.07 9.81 -27.01
CA THR A 102 -4.28 8.84 -27.79
C THR A 102 -3.86 9.41 -29.14
N VAL A 103 -4.79 10.03 -29.88
CA VAL A 103 -4.49 10.69 -31.16
C VAL A 103 -3.53 11.88 -31.03
N ALA A 104 -3.50 12.56 -29.88
CA ALA A 104 -2.60 13.69 -29.65
C ALA A 104 -1.19 13.28 -29.20
N VAL A 105 -1.02 12.04 -28.74
CA VAL A 105 0.26 11.47 -28.31
C VAL A 105 0.98 10.74 -29.46
N GLU A 106 0.23 10.28 -30.48
CA GLU A 106 0.74 9.76 -31.76
C GLU A 106 1.14 10.87 -32.74
#